data_AF-F0QUW3-F1
#
_entry.id   AF-F0QUW3-F1
#
_cell.length_a   1.000
_cell.length_b   1.000
_cell.length_c   1.000
_cell.angle_alpha   90.00
_cell.angle_beta   90.00
_cell.angle_gamma   90.00
#
_symmetry.space_group_name_H-M   'P 1'
#
loop_
_entity.id
_entity.type
_entity.pdbx_description
1 polymer ?
#
loop_
_entity_poly.entity_id
_entity_poly.type
_entity_poly.pdbx_seq_one_letter_code
_entity_poly.pdbx_strand_id
1 'polypeptide(L)'
;MAFEIVDLIISIIILIIGFSIFTALVNDYRIIATISRILRKEIKVSAFRELMLPIYPSLVHIRIIDVKPLTDNIDVEVHGNMIRIINKEGIINNSEVKILVEAVVVGRLGDYPVKGIIKIILFP
;
A
#
# COMPACT_ATOMS: atom_id res chain seq x y z
N MET A 1 -41.04 -33.34 -0.62
CA MET A 1 -39.80 -34.07 -0.28
C MET A 1 -38.66 -33.83 -1.26
N ALA A 2 -38.67 -34.35 -2.50
CA ALA A 2 -37.51 -34.17 -3.41
C ALA A 2 -37.22 -32.69 -3.75
N PHE A 3 -38.27 -31.89 -4.00
CA PHE A 3 -38.13 -30.46 -4.29
C PHE A 3 -37.61 -29.65 -3.10
N GLU A 4 -38.07 -29.97 -1.88
CA GLU A 4 -37.61 -29.33 -0.63
C GLU A 4 -36.14 -29.64 -0.32
N ILE A 5 -35.68 -30.85 -0.64
CA ILE A 5 -34.27 -31.24 -0.49
C ILE A 5 -33.40 -30.48 -1.49
N VAL A 6 -33.88 -30.31 -2.73
CA VAL A 6 -33.16 -29.53 -3.76
C VAL A 6 -33.07 -28.06 -3.37
N ASP A 7 -34.16 -27.45 -2.91
CA ASP A 7 -34.17 -26.06 -2.43
C ASP A 7 -33.25 -25.85 -1.22
N LEU A 8 -33.20 -26.83 -0.30
CA LEU A 8 -32.28 -26.81 0.84
C LEU A 8 -30.82 -26.87 0.38
N ILE A 9 -30.49 -27.75 -0.57
CA ILE A 9 -29.13 -27.88 -1.12
C ILE A 9 -28.71 -26.58 -1.81
N ILE A 10 -29.59 -26.01 -2.65
CA ILE A 10 -29.33 -24.73 -3.34
C ILE A 10 -29.09 -23.62 -2.32
N SER A 11 -29.91 -23.54 -1.27
CA SER A 11 -29.77 -22.55 -0.21
C SER A 11 -28.44 -22.66 0.53
N ILE A 12 -27.99 -23.89 0.83
CA ILE A 12 -26.68 -24.14 1.47
C ILE A 12 -25.54 -23.72 0.54
N ILE A 13 -25.61 -24.04 -0.76
CA ILE A 13 -24.60 -23.65 -1.74
C ILE A 13 -24.50 -22.12 -1.83
N ILE A 14 -25.65 -21.43 -1.94
CA ILE A 14 -25.70 -19.96 -1.96
C ILE A 14 -25.08 -19.39 -0.69
N LEU A 15 -25.39 -19.96 0.48
CA LEU A 15 -24.84 -19.52 1.76
C LEU A 15 -23.30 -19.68 1.81
N ILE A 16 -22.78 -20.82 1.36
CA ILE A 16 -21.33 -21.09 1.34
C ILE A 16 -20.61 -20.12 0.39
N ILE A 17 -21.15 -19.93 -0.81
CA ILE A 17 -20.58 -19.01 -1.81
C ILE A 17 -20.63 -17.57 -1.27
N GLY A 18 -21.78 -17.14 -0.74
CA GLY A 18 -21.96 -15.81 -0.17
C GLY A 18 -20.99 -15.54 0.98
N PHE A 19 -20.85 -16.48 1.91
CA PHE A 19 -19.90 -16.36 3.02
C PHE A 19 -18.44 -16.32 2.56
N SER A 20 -18.09 -17.11 1.55
CA SER A 20 -16.73 -17.14 0.98
C SER A 20 -16.37 -15.81 0.32
N ILE A 21 -17.26 -15.27 -0.52
CA ILE A 21 -17.07 -13.97 -1.17
C ILE A 21 -17.00 -12.86 -0.12
N PHE A 22 -17.89 -12.87 0.88
CA PHE A 22 -17.88 -11.89 1.96
C PHE A 22 -16.56 -11.90 2.74
N THR A 23 -16.06 -13.10 3.08
CA THR A 23 -14.79 -13.25 3.80
C THR A 23 -13.61 -12.76 2.98
N ALA A 24 -13.59 -13.03 1.67
CA ALA A 24 -12.58 -12.52 0.76
C ALA A 24 -12.61 -10.98 0.68
N LEU A 25 -13.81 -10.40 0.57
CA LEU A 25 -14.00 -8.95 0.51
C LEU A 25 -13.51 -8.25 1.79
N VAL A 26 -13.84 -8.78 2.97
CA VAL A 26 -13.39 -8.21 4.26
C VAL A 26 -11.87 -8.25 4.38
N ASN A 27 -11.24 -9.34 3.94
CA ASN A 27 -9.78 -9.45 3.97
C ASN A 27 -9.12 -8.45 3.04
N ASP A 28 -9.59 -8.34 1.80
CA ASP A 28 -9.06 -7.39 0.82
C ASP A 28 -9.20 -5.96 1.34
N TYR A 29 -10.38 -5.59 1.87
CA TYR A 29 -10.60 -4.28 2.48
C TYR A 29 -9.61 -3.97 3.60
N ARG A 30 -9.39 -4.93 4.51
CA ARG A 30 -8.45 -4.75 5.64
C ARG A 30 -7.02 -4.51 5.18
N ILE A 31 -6.59 -5.25 4.15
CA ILE A 31 -5.26 -5.09 3.54
C ILE A 31 -5.14 -3.71 2.89
N ILE A 32 -6.10 -3.34 2.03
CA ILE A 32 -6.14 -2.03 1.35
C ILE A 32 -6.12 -0.87 2.35
N ALA A 33 -6.93 -0.94 3.40
CA ALA A 33 -6.99 0.09 4.43
C ALA A 33 -5.65 0.23 5.17
N THR A 34 -5.01 -0.90 5.50
CA THR A 34 -3.70 -0.91 6.15
C THR A 34 -2.63 -0.27 5.28
N ILE A 35 -2.61 -0.62 3.99
CA ILE A 35 -1.65 -0.11 3.02
C ILE A 35 -1.88 1.38 2.77
N SER A 36 -3.12 1.79 2.58
CA SER A 36 -3.50 3.19 2.41
C SER A 36 -3.03 4.05 3.59
N ARG A 37 -3.07 3.49 4.82
CA ARG A 37 -2.54 4.16 6.02
C ARG A 37 -1.02 4.24 6.02
N ILE A 38 -0.33 3.17 5.63
CA ILE A 38 1.15 3.15 5.54
C ILE A 38 1.64 4.17 4.50
N LEU A 39 1.00 4.23 3.33
CA LEU A 39 1.35 5.16 2.25
C LEU A 39 1.02 6.63 2.57
N ARG A 40 0.32 6.91 3.68
CA ARG A 40 0.02 8.27 4.16
C ARG A 40 0.74 8.61 5.46
N LYS A 41 1.72 7.80 5.85
CA LYS A 41 2.43 7.96 7.11
C LYS A 41 3.40 9.14 7.04
N GLU A 42 3.52 9.85 8.15
CA GLU A 42 4.56 10.83 8.38
C GLU A 42 5.76 10.15 9.05
N ILE A 43 6.95 10.29 8.46
CA ILE A 43 8.18 9.65 8.91
C ILE A 43 9.12 10.74 9.41
N LYS A 44 9.55 10.59 10.65
CA LYS A 44 10.49 11.49 11.31
C LYS A 44 11.90 10.97 11.10
N VAL A 45 12.78 11.74 10.45
CA VAL A 45 14.17 11.33 10.21
C VAL A 45 15.13 12.47 10.55
N SER A 46 16.37 12.13 10.89
CA SER A 46 17.46 13.11 10.99
C SER A 46 17.92 13.53 9.60
N ALA A 47 18.70 14.61 9.56
CA ALA A 47 19.39 15.08 8.37
C ALA A 47 20.01 13.96 7.53
N PHE A 48 19.69 13.91 6.24
CA PHE A 48 20.20 12.89 5.34
C PHE A 48 20.58 13.48 3.98
N ARG A 49 21.58 12.85 3.35
CA ARG A 49 21.87 13.02 1.93
C ARG A 49 21.14 11.96 1.09
N GLU A 50 21.04 10.76 1.66
CA GLU A 50 20.39 9.61 1.08
C GLU A 50 19.59 8.89 2.17
N LEU A 51 18.35 8.51 1.87
CA LEU A 51 17.48 7.76 2.76
C LEU A 51 16.88 6.57 2.02
N MET A 52 17.00 5.38 2.60
CA MET A 52 16.31 4.18 2.14
C MET A 52 15.10 3.92 3.03
N LEU A 53 13.90 4.06 2.45
CA LEU A 53 12.65 3.71 3.10
C LEU A 53 12.24 2.28 2.70
N PRO A 54 12.24 1.31 3.64
CA PRO A 54 11.74 0.00 3.33
C PRO A 54 10.22 0.04 3.16
N ILE A 55 9.75 -0.33 1.97
CA ILE A 55 8.33 -0.59 1.73
C ILE A 55 8.25 -2.09 1.54
N TYR A 56 8.12 -2.85 2.62
CA TYR A 56 8.07 -4.32 2.58
C TYR A 56 6.93 -4.83 1.68
N PRO A 57 7.13 -5.09 0.37
CA PRO A 57 6.05 -5.36 -0.58
C PRO A 57 5.61 -6.82 -0.44
N SER A 58 6.56 -7.69 -0.10
CA SER A 58 6.43 -9.12 0.10
C SER A 58 5.64 -9.51 1.34
N LEU A 59 5.65 -8.68 2.40
CA LEU A 59 4.85 -8.93 3.61
C LEU A 59 3.38 -8.53 3.45
N VAL A 60 3.02 -7.80 2.39
CA VAL A 60 1.74 -7.08 2.30
C VAL A 60 1.06 -7.20 0.93
N HIS A 61 1.53 -8.09 0.04
CA HIS A 61 0.98 -8.27 -1.32
C HIS A 61 0.86 -6.95 -2.12
N ILE A 62 1.84 -6.06 -2.00
CA ILE A 62 1.88 -4.77 -2.69
C ILE A 62 2.83 -4.85 -3.88
N ARG A 63 2.42 -4.29 -5.01
CA ARG A 63 3.30 -3.96 -6.14
C ARG A 63 3.39 -2.45 -6.28
N ILE A 64 4.59 -1.89 -6.12
CA ILE A 64 4.83 -0.46 -6.38
C ILE A 64 4.88 -0.29 -7.90
N ILE A 65 4.04 0.58 -8.45
CA ILE A 65 4.01 0.88 -9.88
C ILE A 65 4.97 2.03 -10.16
N ASP A 66 4.88 3.08 -9.36
CA ASP A 66 5.58 4.34 -9.62
C ASP A 66 5.80 5.11 -8.32
N VAL A 67 6.86 5.89 -8.29
CA VAL A 67 7.21 6.76 -7.17
C VAL A 67 7.70 8.10 -7.72
N LYS A 68 7.10 9.20 -7.25
CA LYS A 68 7.45 10.55 -7.70
C LYS A 68 7.78 11.45 -6.53
N PRO A 69 8.90 12.21 -6.59
CA PRO A 69 9.10 13.33 -5.68
C PRO A 69 8.08 14.43 -5.98
N LEU A 70 7.54 15.03 -4.92
CA LEU A 70 6.72 16.25 -4.99
C LEU A 70 7.48 17.48 -4.46
N THR A 71 8.74 17.30 -4.08
CA THR A 71 9.63 18.35 -3.58
C THR A 71 10.78 18.50 -4.57
N ASP A 72 11.12 19.74 -4.93
CA ASP A 72 12.21 20.05 -5.85
C ASP A 72 13.57 19.58 -5.30
N ASN A 73 14.51 19.29 -6.20
CA ASN A 73 15.89 18.85 -5.90
C ASN A 73 16.04 17.46 -5.25
N ILE A 74 14.94 16.70 -5.19
CA ILE A 74 14.92 15.33 -4.67
C ILE A 74 14.69 14.36 -5.81
N ASP A 75 15.55 13.35 -5.90
CA ASP A 75 15.33 12.17 -6.74
C ASP A 75 14.79 11.03 -5.91
N VAL A 76 13.92 10.23 -6.51
CA VAL A 76 13.35 9.06 -5.84
C VAL A 76 13.38 7.87 -6.79
N GLU A 77 14.03 6.80 -6.35
CA GLU A 77 14.20 5.58 -7.12
C GLU A 77 13.66 4.38 -6.34
N VAL A 78 13.04 3.44 -7.04
CA VAL A 78 12.66 2.16 -6.45
C VAL A 78 13.84 1.19 -6.59
N HIS A 79 14.45 0.82 -5.46
CA HIS A 79 15.51 -0.18 -5.38
C HIS A 79 14.96 -1.44 -4.71
N GLY A 80 14.47 -2.37 -5.53
CA GLY A 80 13.88 -3.62 -5.06
C GLY A 80 12.65 -3.40 -4.17
N ASN A 81 12.81 -3.62 -2.87
CA ASN A 81 11.78 -3.43 -1.84
C ASN A 81 11.90 -2.10 -1.06
N MET A 82 12.76 -1.19 -1.53
CA MET A 82 13.02 0.07 -0.86
C MET A 82 12.76 1.24 -1.80
N ILE A 83 12.27 2.34 -1.25
CA ILE A 83 12.30 3.63 -1.91
C ILE A 83 13.58 4.33 -1.48
N ARG A 84 14.47 4.57 -2.43
CA ARG A 84 15.69 5.33 -2.25
C ARG A 84 15.40 6.80 -2.56
N ILE A 85 15.74 7.67 -1.63
CA ILE A 85 15.51 9.12 -1.73
C ILE A 85 16.88 9.77 -1.70
N ILE A 86 17.20 10.52 -2.74
CA ILE A 86 18.51 11.13 -2.94
C ILE A 86 18.30 12.63 -3.10
N ASN A 87 18.96 13.43 -2.27
CA ASN A 87 19.03 14.87 -2.51
C ASN A 87 20.21 15.18 -3.45
N LYS A 88 19.92 15.88 -4.56
CA LYS A 88 20.94 16.30 -5.54
C LYS A 88 21.81 17.46 -5.05
N GLU A 89 21.30 18.29 -4.13
CA GLU A 89 21.97 19.53 -3.69
C GLU A 89 22.75 19.40 -2.38
N GLY A 90 22.66 18.28 -1.65
CA GLY A 90 23.42 18.06 -0.42
C GLY A 90 22.62 17.42 0.72
N ILE A 91 22.93 17.77 1.96
CA ILE A 91 22.23 17.25 3.14
C ILE A 91 20.95 18.07 3.35
N ILE A 92 19.79 17.41 3.44
CA ILE A 92 18.53 18.07 3.76
C ILE A 92 18.47 18.32 5.27
N ASN A 93 18.46 19.60 5.68
CA ASN A 93 18.46 19.98 7.10
C ASN A 93 17.18 20.69 7.58
N ASN A 94 16.26 21.10 6.71
CA ASN A 94 15.11 21.92 7.16
C ASN A 94 13.85 21.91 6.26
N SER A 95 13.67 20.89 5.40
CA SER A 95 12.51 20.83 4.50
C SER A 95 11.66 19.57 4.66
N GLU A 96 10.34 19.71 4.47
CA GLU A 96 9.41 18.58 4.36
C GLU A 96 9.59 17.95 2.98
N VAL A 97 9.93 16.66 2.94
CA VAL A 97 10.03 15.89 1.69
C VAL A 97 8.73 15.14 1.47
N LYS A 98 8.09 15.37 0.33
CA LYS A 98 6.84 14.68 -0.05
C LYS A 98 7.11 13.74 -1.21
N ILE A 99 6.63 12.50 -1.06
CA ILE A 99 6.80 11.45 -2.07
C ILE A 99 5.43 10.87 -2.36
N LEU A 100 5.02 10.95 -3.62
CA LEU A 100 3.85 10.25 -4.12
C LEU A 100 4.25 8.81 -4.42
N VAL A 101 3.54 7.86 -3.83
CA VAL A 101 3.70 6.43 -4.11
C VAL A 101 2.41 5.92 -4.73
N GLU A 102 2.53 5.35 -5.93
CA GLU A 102 1.46 4.64 -6.61
C GLU A 102 1.73 3.15 -6.53
N ALA A 103 0.76 2.41 -5.97
CA ALA A 103 0.89 0.98 -5.76
C ALA A 103 -0.40 0.25 -6.10
N VAL A 104 -0.31 -1.03 -6.40
CA VAL A 104 -1.44 -1.95 -6.52
C VAL A 104 -1.35 -3.00 -5.43
N VAL A 105 -2.47 -3.16 -4.73
CA VAL A 105 -2.67 -4.22 -3.76
C VAL A 105 -3.27 -5.41 -4.48
N VAL A 106 -2.57 -6.54 -4.46
CA VAL A 106 -3.07 -7.79 -5.05
C VAL A 106 -3.96 -8.47 -4.01
N GLY A 107 -5.28 -8.31 -4.16
CA GLY A 107 -6.28 -8.92 -3.31
C GLY A 107 -6.69 -10.32 -3.79
N ARG A 108 -7.58 -10.96 -3.04
CA ARG A 108 -8.17 -12.26 -3.38
C ARG A 108 -9.27 -12.14 -4.43
N LEU A 109 -10.03 -11.04 -4.43
CA LEU A 109 -11.10 -10.78 -5.38
C LEU A 109 -10.64 -9.97 -6.59
N GLY A 110 -9.50 -9.27 -6.48
CA GLY A 110 -8.93 -8.51 -7.58
C GLY A 110 -7.78 -7.60 -7.14
N ASP A 111 -7.31 -6.81 -8.10
CA ASP A 111 -6.25 -5.83 -7.90
C ASP A 111 -6.83 -4.46 -7.57
N TYR A 112 -6.30 -3.81 -6.54
CA TYR A 112 -6.80 -2.53 -6.04
C TYR A 112 -5.71 -1.45 -6.13
N PRO A 113 -5.86 -0.42 -6.98
CA PRO A 113 -4.92 0.68 -7.06
C PRO A 113 -5.04 1.58 -5.82
N VAL A 114 -3.90 1.89 -5.20
CA VAL A 114 -3.80 2.76 -4.03
C VAL A 114 -2.75 3.82 -4.28
N LYS A 115 -3.08 5.06 -3.95
CA LYS A 115 -2.17 6.20 -3.98
C LYS A 115 -2.06 6.81 -2.60
N GLY A 116 -0.84 7.15 -2.19
CA GLY A 116 -0.58 7.84 -0.93
C GLY A 116 0.63 8.75 -1.03
N ILE A 117 0.67 9.73 -0.15
CA ILE A 117 1.79 10.66 -0.04
C ILE A 117 2.49 10.36 1.28
N ILE A 118 3.72 9.88 1.19
CA ILE A 118 4.59 9.74 2.35
C ILE A 118 5.24 11.11 2.58
N LYS A 119 5.07 11.62 3.79
CA LYS A 119 5.72 12.85 4.24
C LYS A 119 6.90 12.51 5.11
N ILE A 120 8.04 13.12 4.84
CA ILE A 120 9.25 12.95 5.65
C ILE A 120 9.54 14.30 6.28
N ILE A 121 9.50 14.31 7.61
CA ILE A 121 9.68 15.48 8.44
C ILE A 121 11.05 15.36 9.08
N LEU A 122 11.92 16.34 8.82
CA LEU A 122 13.23 16.43 9.44
C LEU A 122 13.12 16.97 10.86
N PHE A 123 13.86 16.36 11.78
CA PHE A 123 14.03 16.89 13.14
C PHE A 123 15.42 17.52 13.25
N PRO A 124 15.53 18.69 13.92
CA PRO A 124 16.80 19.37 14.14
C PRO A 124 17.76 18.55 15.01
#